data_AF-A0A0U3EF61-F1
#
_entry.id   AF-A0A0U3EF61-F1
#
_cell.length_a   1.000
_cell.length_b   1.000
_cell.length_c   1.000
_cell.angle_alpha   90.00
_cell.angle_beta   90.00
_cell.angle_gamma   90.00
#
_symmetry.space_group_name_H-M   'P 1'
#
loop_
_entity.id
_entity.type
_entity.pdbx_description
1 polymer ?
#
loop_
_entity_poly.entity_id
_entity_poly.type
_entity_poly.pdbx_seq_one_letter_code
_entity_poly.pdbx_strand_id
1 'polypeptide(L)' 'METLPVFDDWPEKVPITEEELQIFERYFGDVLDRLFGPIEADPDNQGLPPLTPDGNSKP' A
#
# COMPACT_ATOMS: atom_id res chain seq x y z
N MET A 1 9.61 20.94 26.83
CA MET A 1 9.15 20.39 25.55
C MET A 1 7.76 19.87 25.82
N GLU A 2 6.74 20.51 25.25
CA GLU A 2 5.37 20.06 25.40
C GLU A 2 5.15 18.89 24.43
N THR A 3 4.79 17.73 24.96
CA THR A 3 4.44 16.54 24.17
C THR A 3 2.98 16.64 23.80
N LEU A 4 2.67 16.87 22.52
CA LEU A 4 1.31 16.81 22.02
C LEU A 4 0.82 15.36 22.14
N PRO A 5 -0.33 15.11 22.76
CA PRO A 5 -0.88 13.77 22.85
C PRO A 5 -1.30 13.30 21.46
N VAL A 6 -0.85 12.12 21.07
CA VAL A 6 -1.23 11.45 19.83
C VAL A 6 -2.36 10.48 20.15
N PHE A 7 -3.48 10.63 19.48
CA PHE A 7 -4.64 9.75 19.61
C PHE A 7 -4.95 9.09 18.28
N ASP A 8 -5.33 7.83 18.34
CA ASP A 8 -5.88 7.10 17.19
C ASP A 8 -7.41 7.16 17.29
N ASP A 9 -8.00 8.06 16.51
CA ASP A 9 -9.44 8.30 16.46
C ASP A 9 -10.12 7.51 15.33
N TRP A 10 -9.47 6.46 14.82
CA TRP A 10 -10.06 5.64 13.76
C TRP A 10 -11.21 4.77 14.28
N PRO A 11 -12.29 4.62 13.49
CA PRO A 11 -13.36 3.70 13.82
C PRO A 11 -12.87 2.25 13.72
N GLU A 12 -13.57 1.34 14.40
CA GLU A 12 -13.29 -0.11 14.34
C GLU A 12 -13.30 -0.63 12.88
N LYS A 13 -14.13 -0.03 12.03
CA LYS A 13 -14.14 -0.25 10.59
C LYS A 13 -14.08 1.09 9.87
N VAL A 14 -13.01 1.30 9.11
CA VAL A 14 -12.86 2.47 8.25
C VAL A 14 -13.80 2.31 7.06
N PRO A 15 -14.78 3.22 6.85
CA PRO A 15 -15.64 3.16 5.68
C PRO A 15 -14.82 3.53 4.44
N ILE A 16 -14.93 2.72 3.39
CA ILE A 16 -14.28 2.93 2.10
C ILE A 16 -15.35 2.79 1.02
N THR A 17 -15.39 3.71 0.05
CA THR A 17 -16.32 3.62 -1.09
C THR A 17 -15.75 2.77 -2.22
N GLU A 18 -16.60 2.37 -3.16
CA GLU A 18 -16.18 1.60 -4.34
C GLU A 18 -15.21 2.41 -5.21
N GLU A 19 -15.42 3.71 -5.36
CA GLU A 19 -14.54 4.59 -6.12
C GLU A 19 -13.18 4.76 -5.44
N GLU A 20 -13.16 4.87 -4.11
CA GLU A 20 -11.92 4.90 -3.35
C GLU A 20 -11.17 3.58 -3.48
N LEU A 21 -11.87 2.45 -3.37
CA LEU A 21 -11.28 1.13 -3.54
C LEU A 21 -10.63 0.97 -4.92
N GLN A 22 -11.30 1.41 -5.99
CA GLN A 22 -10.74 1.39 -7.35
C GLN A 22 -9.49 2.27 -7.50
N ILE A 23 -9.44 3.42 -6.81
CA ILE A 23 -8.25 4.25 -6.77
C ILE A 23 -7.11 3.49 -6.07
N PHE A 24 -7.39 2.87 -4.92
CA PHE A 24 -6.40 2.06 -4.20
C PHE A 24 -5.85 0.92 -5.08
N GLU A 25 -6.73 0.16 -5.73
CA GLU A 25 -6.32 -0.93 -6.63
C GLU A 25 -5.52 -0.44 -7.83
N ARG A 26 -5.87 0.72 -8.41
CA ARG A 26 -5.12 1.29 -9.54
C ARG A 26 -3.68 1.66 -9.19
N TYR A 27 -3.41 2.07 -7.96
CA TYR A 27 -2.07 2.50 -7.52
C TYR A 27 -1.28 1.42 -6.79
N PHE A 28 -1.95 0.48 -6.13
CA PHE A 28 -1.32 -0.53 -5.28
C PHE A 28 -1.63 -1.97 -5.69
N GLY A 29 -2.49 -2.20 -6.69
CA GLY A 29 -2.92 -3.54 -7.08
C GLY A 29 -1.76 -4.46 -7.45
N ASP A 30 -0.81 -3.96 -8.24
CA ASP A 30 0.40 -4.72 -8.63
C ASP A 30 1.29 -5.07 -7.44
N VAL A 31 1.43 -4.15 -6.47
CA VAL A 31 2.17 -4.36 -5.22
C VAL A 31 1.46 -5.40 -4.34
N LEU A 32 0.13 -5.29 -4.21
CA LEU A 32 -0.69 -6.19 -3.41
C LEU A 32 -0.75 -7.60 -4.02
N ASP A 33 -0.91 -7.72 -5.33
CA ASP A 33 -0.87 -8.99 -6.05
C ASP A 33 0.48 -9.68 -5.87
N ARG A 34 1.56 -8.91 -5.77
CA ARG A 34 2.88 -9.48 -5.51
C ARG A 34 3.12 -9.88 -4.06
N LEU A 35 2.52 -9.16 -3.11
CA LEU A 35 2.62 -9.46 -1.68
C LEU A 35 1.72 -10.63 -1.26
N PHE A 36 0.53 -10.72 -1.85
CA PHE A 36 -0.56 -11.58 -1.40
C PHE A 36 -1.12 -12.50 -2.48
N GLY A 37 -0.62 -12.39 -3.72
CA GLY A 37 -1.03 -13.26 -4.81
C GLY A 37 -0.58 -14.71 -4.63
N PRO A 38 -1.12 -15.64 -5.42
CA PRO A 38 -0.81 -17.05 -5.34
C PRO A 38 0.69 -17.32 -5.61
N ILE A 39 1.32 -18.09 -4.72
CA ILE A 39 2.76 -18.43 -4.81
C ILE A 39 3.09 -19.25 -6.08
N GLU A 40 2.11 -19.95 -6.66
CA GLU A 40 2.38 -20.97 -7.69
C GLU A 40 2.33 -20.49 -9.16
N ALA A 41 2.18 -19.20 -9.46
CA ALA A 41 1.98 -18.76 -10.85
C ALA A 41 3.08 -17.87 -11.46
N ASP A 42 4.26 -17.75 -10.85
CA ASP A 42 5.38 -17.09 -11.54
C ASP A 42 6.76 -17.62 -11.10
N PRO A 43 7.55 -18.27 -11.98
CA PRO A 43 8.95 -18.59 -11.68
C PRO A 43 9.84 -17.36 -11.46
N ASP A 44 9.37 -16.16 -11.84
CA ASP A 44 10.02 -14.87 -11.61
C ASP A 44 9.54 -14.16 -10.33
N ASN A 45 8.65 -14.77 -9.53
CA ASN A 45 8.23 -14.28 -8.20
C ASN A 45 9.31 -14.44 -7.11
N GLN A 46 10.58 -14.16 -7.44
CA GLN A 46 11.68 -14.08 -6.49
C GLN A 46 11.68 -12.71 -5.77
N GLY A 47 10.56 -12.30 -5.19
CA GLY A 47 10.45 -11.13 -4.29
C GLY A 47 10.68 -9.76 -4.95
N LEU A 48 9.90 -8.74 -4.53
CA LEU A 48 10.04 -7.33 -4.94
C LEU A 48 11.52 -6.89 -4.98
N PRO A 49 12.08 -6.45 -6.14
CA PRO A 49 13.32 -5.71 -6.09
C PRO A 49 13.05 -4.44 -5.27
N PRO A 50 13.97 -4.08 -4.35
CA PRO A 50 13.74 -2.99 -3.42
C PRO A 50 13.46 -1.68 -4.18
N LEU A 51 12.45 -0.95 -3.72
CA LEU A 51 12.08 0.33 -4.33
C LEU A 51 13.27 1.29 -4.28
N THR A 52 13.57 1.94 -5.39
CA THR A 52 14.62 2.96 -5.45
C THR A 52 14.17 4.22 -4.69
N PRO A 53 15.01 4.80 -3.81
CA PRO A 53 14.61 5.86 -2.87
C PRO A 53 14.16 7.18 -3.53
N ASP A 54 14.37 7.35 -4.83
CA ASP A 54 14.36 8.69 -5.46
C ASP A 54 13.07 9.01 -6.25
N GLY A 55 12.05 8.14 -6.23
CA GLY A 55 10.81 8.32 -7.01
C GLY A 55 9.94 9.52 -6.61
N ASN A 56 10.11 10.06 -5.41
CA ASN A 56 9.37 11.23 -4.91
C ASN A 56 9.99 12.58 -5.30
N SER A 57 11.05 12.57 -6.13
CA SER A 57 11.76 13.78 -6.54
C SER A 57 11.52 14.13 -8.01
N LYS A 58 10.30 14.54 -8.36
CA LYS A 58 10.09 15.44 -9.50
C LYS A 58 8.85 16.32 -9.27
N PRO A 59 8.93 17.62 -9.62
CA PRO A 59 8.08 18.68 -9.08
C PRO A 59 6.66 18.68 -9.67
#